data_AF-A0A413F8I8-F1
#
_entry.id   AF-A0A413F8I8-F1
#
_cell.length_a   1.000
_cell.length_b   1.000
_cell.length_c   1.000
_cell.angle_alpha   90.00
_cell.angle_beta   90.00
_cell.angle_gamma   90.00
#
_symmetry.space_group_name_H-M   'P 1'
#
loop_
_entity.id
_entity.type
_entity.pdbx_description
1 polymer ?
#
loop_
_entity_poly.entity_id
_entity_poly.type
_entity_poly.pdbx_seq_one_letter_code
_entity_poly.pdbx_strand_id
1 'polypeptide(L)' 'MDQENNIKYKGELFLKKGEIFSIILFLIMGIALIVCSVNPPKILVFLNGNAWRVGSAIIGAFFLIAGLSNMFHRKK' A
#
# COMPACT_ATOMS: atom_id res chain seq x y z
N MET A 1 -30.09 3.23 -24.62
CA MET A 1 -29.37 4.13 -23.69
C MET A 1 -29.03 3.45 -22.36
N ASP A 2 -29.65 2.30 -22.04
CA ASP A 2 -29.46 1.59 -20.76
C ASP A 2 -28.19 0.72 -20.67
N GLN A 3 -27.72 0.17 -21.79
CA GLN A 3 -26.51 -0.66 -21.85
C GLN A 3 -25.22 0.15 -21.62
N GLU A 4 -25.12 1.32 -22.24
CA GLU A 4 -23.96 2.22 -22.10
C GLU A 4 -23.81 2.74 -20.67
N ASN A 5 -24.93 3.09 -20.04
CA ASN A 5 -24.96 3.48 -18.63
C ASN A 5 -24.51 2.33 -17.71
N ASN A 6 -24.97 1.09 -17.95
CA ASN A 6 -24.58 -0.06 -17.13
C ASN A 6 -23.07 -0.35 -17.18
N ILE A 7 -22.44 -0.21 -18.34
CA ILE A 7 -20.98 -0.39 -18.52
C ILE A 7 -20.21 0.72 -17.78
N LYS A 8 -20.70 1.96 -17.85
CA LYS A 8 -20.11 3.10 -17.15
C LYS A 8 -20.16 2.94 -15.63
N TYR A 9 -21.31 2.54 -15.08
CA TYR A 9 -21.46 2.26 -13.65
C TYR A 9 -20.59 1.09 -13.18
N LYS A 10 -20.49 0.01 -13.98
CA LYS A 10 -19.59 -1.11 -13.66
C LYS A 10 -18.13 -0.68 -13.63
N GLY A 11 -17.71 0.15 -14.59
CA GLY A 11 -16.35 0.70 -14.67
C GLY A 11 -15.98 1.58 -13.49
N GLU A 12 -16.85 2.50 -13.10
CA GLU A 12 -16.63 3.36 -11.92
C GLU A 12 -16.63 2.56 -10.61
N LEU A 13 -17.45 1.53 -10.50
CA LEU A 13 -17.49 0.65 -9.33
C LEU A 13 -16.22 -0.20 -9.24
N PHE A 14 -15.67 -0.63 -10.39
CA PHE A 14 -14.39 -1.34 -10.46
C PHE A 14 -13.21 -0.44 -10.12
N LEU A 15 -13.20 0.80 -10.61
CA LEU A 15 -12.20 1.83 -10.25
C LEU A 15 -12.22 2.11 -8.74
N LYS A 16 -13.40 2.35 -8.15
CA LYS A 16 -13.55 2.52 -6.70
C LYS A 16 -13.08 1.30 -5.90
N LYS A 17 -13.35 0.09 -6.37
CA LYS A 17 -12.84 -1.15 -5.74
C LYS A 17 -11.32 -1.27 -5.87
N GLY A 18 -10.77 -0.93 -7.04
CA GLY A 18 -9.34 -0.95 -7.32
C GLY A 18 -8.56 0.04 -6.46
N GLU A 19 -9.10 1.24 -6.23
CA GLU A 19 -8.52 2.23 -5.32
C GLU A 19 -8.47 1.73 -3.87
N ILE A 20 -9.54 1.12 -3.37
CA ILE A 20 -9.58 0.54 -2.01
C ILE A 20 -8.56 -0.59 -1.90
N PHE A 21 -8.51 -1.48 -2.90
CA PHE A 21 -7.57 -2.58 -2.92
C PHE A 21 -6.12 -2.07 -2.91
N SER A 22 -5.84 -1.03 -3.68
CA SER A 22 -4.54 -0.35 -3.72
C SER A 22 -4.16 0.20 -2.34
N ILE A 23 -5.07 0.91 -1.65
CA ILE A 23 -4.84 1.42 -0.28
C ILE A 23 -4.50 0.29 0.68
N ILE A 24 -5.28 -0.80 0.67
CA ILE A 24 -5.06 -1.96 1.54
C ILE A 24 -3.71 -2.61 1.24
N LEU A 25 -3.35 -2.75 -0.04
CA LEU A 25 -2.09 -3.35 -0.46
C LEU A 25 -0.88 -2.50 -0.02
N PHE A 26 -0.96 -1.17 -0.18
CA PHE A 26 0.06 -0.24 0.32
C PHE A 26 0.20 -0.31 1.85
N LEU A 27 -0.91 -0.42 2.58
CA LEU A 27 -0.91 -0.53 4.03
C LEU A 27 -0.24 -1.83 4.51
N ILE A 28 -0.62 -2.97 3.92
CA ILE A 28 -0.06 -4.29 4.25
C ILE A 28 1.44 -4.31 3.96
N MET A 29 1.86 -3.79 2.81
CA MET A 29 3.28 -3.73 2.43
C MET A 29 4.08 -2.83 3.38
N GLY A 30 3.53 -1.68 3.78
CA GLY A 30 4.15 -0.78 4.76
C GLY A 30 4.35 -1.45 6.12
N ILE A 31 3.33 -2.15 6.63
CA ILE A 31 3.42 -2.89 7.89
C ILE A 31 4.44 -4.03 7.78
N ALA A 32 4.42 -4.80 6.69
CA ALA A 32 5.37 -5.89 6.47
C ALA A 32 6.82 -5.41 6.45
N LEU A 33 7.09 -4.26 5.82
CA LEU A 33 8.41 -3.63 5.80
C LEU A 33 8.86 -3.14 7.19
N ILE A 34 7.96 -2.55 7.98
CA ILE A 34 8.25 -2.14 9.36
C ILE A 34 8.52 -3.36 10.25
N VAL A 35 7.74 -4.44 10.11
CA VAL A 35 7.98 -5.69 10.84
C VAL A 35 9.33 -6.30 10.44
N CYS A 36 9.69 -6.25 9.15
CA CYS A 36 11.02 -6.67 8.68
C CYS A 36 12.15 -5.75 9.18
N SER A 37 11.88 -4.48 9.53
CA SER A 37 12.84 -3.59 10.17
C SER A 37 13.09 -3.98 11.63
N VAL A 38 12.02 -4.22 12.38
CA VAL A 38 12.08 -4.57 13.81
C VAL A 38 12.65 -5.98 13.97
N ASN A 39 12.17 -6.93 13.18
CA ASN A 39 12.55 -8.33 13.23
C ASN A 39 13.10 -8.76 11.85
N PRO A 40 14.39 -8.50 11.58
CA PRO A 40 14.98 -8.81 10.28
C PRO A 40 14.85 -10.31 9.99
N PRO A 41 14.24 -10.70 8.85
CA PRO A 41 14.10 -12.10 8.51
C PRO A 41 15.48 -12.73 8.37
N LYS A 42 15.67 -13.91 9.00
CA LYS A 42 16.96 -14.62 9.07
C LYS A 42 17.58 -14.95 7.69
N ILE A 43 16.81 -14.85 6.62
CA ILE A 43 17.24 -15.04 5.24
C ILE A 43 18.11 -13.86 4.74
N LEU A 44 17.93 -12.66 5.31
CA LEU A 44 18.67 -11.45 4.97
C LEU A 44 19.79 -11.14 5.97
N VAL A 45 20.28 -12.15 6.70
CA VAL A 45 21.37 -12.00 7.67
C VAL A 45 22.67 -11.51 7.02
N PHE A 46 22.85 -11.71 5.71
CA PHE A 46 23.96 -11.12 4.95
C PHE A 46 23.87 -9.59 4.77
N LEU A 47 22.68 -9.00 4.91
CA LEU A 47 22.44 -7.56 4.93
C LEU A 47 22.06 -7.06 6.33
N ASN A 48 22.43 -7.79 7.40
CA ASN A 48 22.16 -7.48 8.81
C ASN A 48 22.87 -6.21 9.34
N GLY A 49 23.18 -5.27 8.47
CA GLY A 49 23.64 -3.94 8.86
C GLY A 49 22.47 -3.08 9.33
N ASN A 50 22.78 -2.14 10.23
CA ASN A 50 21.84 -1.14 10.74
C ASN A 50 21.10 -0.38 9.60
N ALA A 51 21.75 -0.27 8.44
CA ALA A 51 21.20 0.33 7.23
C ALA A 51 19.95 -0.38 6.68
N TRP A 52 19.87 -1.71 6.76
CA TRP A 52 18.69 -2.45 6.28
C TRP A 52 17.45 -2.14 7.11
N ARG A 53 17.60 -2.08 8.44
CA ARG A 53 16.50 -1.74 9.36
C ARG A 53 16.02 -0.31 9.13
N VAL A 54 16.95 0.63 8.99
CA VAL A 54 16.61 2.03 8.74
C VAL A 54 15.95 2.20 7.36
N GLY A 55 16.50 1.57 6.33
CA GLY A 55 15.95 1.62 4.97
C GLY A 55 14.53 1.05 4.89
N SER A 56 14.29 -0.14 5.46
CA SER A 56 12.96 -0.75 5.45
C SER A 56 11.95 0.01 6.30
N ALA A 57 12.35 0.61 7.41
CA ALA A 57 11.49 1.48 8.21
C ALA A 57 11.07 2.75 7.45
N ILE A 58 12.02 3.41 6.78
CA ILE A 58 11.74 4.62 5.98
C ILE A 58 10.78 4.28 4.83
N ILE A 59 11.07 3.23 4.07
CA ILE A 59 10.24 2.82 2.93
C ILE A 59 8.85 2.39 3.41
N GLY A 60 8.77 1.67 4.53
CA GLY A 60 7.51 1.28 5.15
C GLY A 60 6.66 2.47 5.60
N ALA A 61 7.29 3.50 6.18
CA ALA A 61 6.62 4.74 6.57
C ALA A 61 6.09 5.51 5.35
N PHE A 62 6.85 5.60 4.26
CA PHE A 62 6.39 6.19 3.00
C PHE A 62 5.18 5.45 2.42
N PHE A 63 5.18 4.12 2.45
CA PHE A 63 4.06 3.30 2.00
C PHE A 63 2.79 3.53 2.84
N LEU A 64 2.92 3.66 4.15
CA LEU A 64 1.80 4.01 5.02
C LEU A 64 1.26 5.42 4.72
N ILE A 65 2.14 6.41 4.56
CA ILE A 65 1.73 7.77 4.21
C ILE A 65 1.02 7.79 2.86
N ALA A 66 1.55 7.09 1.85
CA ALA A 66 0.91 6.97 0.54
C ALA A 66 -0.49 6.32 0.62
N GLY A 67 -0.63 5.24 1.40
CA GLY A 67 -1.92 4.61 1.66
C GLY A 67 -2.91 5.55 2.35
N LEU A 68 -2.48 6.28 3.38
CA LEU A 68 -3.30 7.28 4.07
C LEU A 68 -3.66 8.45 3.14
N SER A 69 -2.70 9.03 2.44
CA SER A 69 -2.93 10.13 1.49
C SER A 69 -3.92 9.75 0.40
N ASN A 70 -3.88 8.50 -0.09
CA ASN A 70 -4.83 7.99 -1.06
C ASN A 70 -6.24 7.78 -0.43
N MET A 71 -6.31 7.40 0.84
CA MET A 71 -7.57 7.32 1.60
C MET A 71 -8.20 8.70 1.84
N PHE A 72 -7.38 9.73 2.12
CA PHE A 72 -7.84 11.10 2.33
C PHE A 72 -8.18 11.82 1.02
N HIS A 73 -7.54 11.48 -0.10
CA HIS A 73 -7.88 12.03 -1.42
C HIS A 73 -9.31 11.71 -1.86
N ARG A 74 -9.92 10.64 -1.32
CA ARG A 74 -11.33 10.31 -1.56
C ARG A 74 -12.34 11.24 -0.85
N LYS A 75 -11.88 12.28 -0.12
CA LYS A 75 -12.73 13.38 0.34
C LYS A 75 -12.60 14.59 -0.60
N LYS A 76 -13.25 14.53 -1.76
CA LYS A 76 -13.84 15.69 -2.45
C LYS A 76 -14.86 15.22 -3.48
#